data_AF-A0A7J3SAC5-F1
#
_entry.id   AF-A0A7J3SAC5-F1
#
_cell.length_a   1.000
_cell.length_b   1.000
_cell.length_c   1.000
_cell.angle_alpha   90.00
_cell.angle_beta   90.00
_cell.angle_gamma   90.00
#
_symmetry.space_group_name_H-M   'P 1'
#
loop_
_entity.id
_entity.type
_entity.pdbx_description
1 polymer ?
#
loop_
_entity_poly.entity_id
_entity_poly.type
_entity_poly.pdbx_seq_one_letter_code
_entity_poly.pdbx_strand_id
1 'polypeptide(L)'
;MSKIAKFLLFIILFIVFFEAGVISSYTLVTSQPPNVEKLIDIQIDILSSYLQIGKSVIAPKPESVKIANKMDVAQALQEKAQVDGVDLETLNATTFDDLENDRVNVNITAIAYRENMTESTGQIVIRPVAQFAITATAMATVEDNGIRVDVKTIKILSIIRIY
;
A
#
# COMPACT_ATOMS: atom_id res chain seq x y z
N MET A 1 -11.77 43.75 32.61
CA MET A 1 -11.22 42.96 31.49
C MET A 1 -12.25 42.87 30.37
N SER A 2 -11.87 43.24 29.14
CA SER A 2 -12.73 43.13 27.95
C SER A 2 -13.20 41.69 27.73
N LYS A 3 -14.42 41.49 27.22
CA LYS A 3 -14.98 40.16 26.91
C LYS A 3 -14.06 39.37 25.98
N ILE A 4 -13.42 40.05 25.01
CA ILE A 4 -12.41 39.48 24.11
C ILE A 4 -11.18 38.98 24.89
N ALA A 5 -10.70 39.76 25.87
CA ALA A 5 -9.51 39.39 26.64
C ALA A 5 -9.76 38.15 27.51
N LYS A 6 -10.98 38.02 28.07
CA LYS A 6 -11.38 36.82 28.82
C LYS A 6 -11.48 35.58 27.91
N PHE A 7 -11.95 35.75 26.68
CA PHE A 7 -12.05 34.68 25.69
C PHE A 7 -10.67 34.19 25.21
N LEU A 8 -9.75 35.12 24.92
CA LEU A 8 -8.36 34.77 24.56
C LEU A 8 -7.63 34.08 25.71
N LEU A 9 -7.79 34.57 26.93
CA LEU A 9 -7.24 33.92 28.12
C LEU A 9 -7.76 32.49 28.29
N PHE A 10 -9.06 32.28 28.03
CA PHE A 10 -9.67 30.95 28.09
C PHE A 10 -9.10 29.99 27.04
N ILE A 11 -8.86 30.44 25.80
CA ILE A 11 -8.24 29.60 24.77
C ILE A 11 -6.80 29.22 25.14
N ILE A 12 -6.00 30.16 25.63
CA ILE A 12 -4.62 29.89 26.06
C ILE A 12 -4.61 28.88 27.21
N LEU A 13 -5.50 29.07 28.19
CA LEU A 13 -5.66 28.14 29.32
C LEU A 13 -6.04 26.74 28.82
N PHE A 14 -6.98 26.65 27.88
CA PHE A 14 -7.42 25.39 27.29
C PHE A 14 -6.27 24.63 26.63
N ILE A 15 -5.44 25.30 25.83
CA ILE A 15 -4.27 24.68 25.18
C ILE A 15 -3.29 24.13 26.21
N VAL A 16 -2.98 24.91 27.25
CA VAL A 16 -2.04 24.49 28.32
C VAL A 16 -2.57 23.27 29.09
N PHE A 17 -3.86 23.26 29.45
CA PHE A 17 -4.45 22.11 30.16
C PHE A 17 -4.64 20.90 29.24
N PHE A 18 -4.88 21.11 27.95
CA PHE A 18 -4.98 20.04 26.97
C PHE A 18 -3.66 19.29 26.84
N GLU A 19 -2.54 19.99 26.67
CA GLU A 19 -1.20 19.39 26.61
C GLU A 19 -0.86 18.62 27.89
N ALA A 20 -1.14 19.20 29.06
CA ALA A 20 -0.93 18.52 30.35
C ALA A 20 -1.79 17.25 30.49
N GLY A 21 -3.02 17.28 29.98
CA GLY A 21 -3.92 16.13 29.95
C GLY A 21 -3.42 15.01 29.04
N VAL A 22 -2.96 15.34 27.84
CA VAL A 22 -2.38 14.37 26.88
C VAL A 22 -1.15 13.71 27.48
N ILE A 23 -0.22 14.50 28.03
CA ILE A 23 0.99 14.01 28.70
C ILE A 23 0.63 13.09 29.88
N SER A 24 -0.34 13.48 30.72
CA SER A 24 -0.78 12.67 31.85
C SER A 24 -1.48 11.37 31.43
N SER A 25 -2.22 11.37 30.33
CA SER A 25 -2.87 10.15 29.83
C SER A 25 -1.84 9.15 29.29
N TYR A 26 -0.79 9.66 28.63
CA TYR A 26 0.27 8.84 28.07
C TYR A 26 1.12 8.19 29.18
N THR A 27 1.45 8.91 30.25
CA THR A 27 2.18 8.33 31.40
C THR A 27 1.37 7.30 32.15
N LEU A 28 0.06 7.51 32.31
CA LEU A 28 -0.82 6.59 33.05
C LEU A 28 -1.02 5.26 32.32
N VAL A 29 -1.05 5.27 30.99
CA VAL A 29 -1.20 4.06 30.17
C VAL A 29 0.13 3.34 29.93
N THR A 30 1.25 4.07 29.83
CA THR A 30 2.55 3.48 29.43
C THR A 30 3.53 3.26 30.58
N SER A 31 3.28 3.82 31.77
CA SER A 31 4.17 3.77 32.95
C SER A 31 5.63 4.18 32.69
N GLN A 32 5.88 4.91 31.60
CA GLN A 32 7.19 5.45 31.22
C GLN A 32 7.19 6.98 31.30
N PRO A 33 8.35 7.63 31.55
CA PRO A 33 8.44 9.09 31.54
C PRO A 33 8.02 9.64 30.16
N PRO A 34 7.15 10.66 30.11
CA PRO A 34 6.60 11.12 28.85
C PRO A 34 7.67 11.84 28.04
N ASN A 35 7.88 11.40 26.79
CA ASN A 35 8.74 12.10 25.85
C ASN A 35 7.92 13.22 25.20
N VAL A 36 8.05 14.43 25.75
CA VAL A 36 7.30 15.63 25.32
C VAL A 36 7.55 16.02 23.87
N GLU A 37 8.74 15.76 23.34
CA GLU A 37 9.12 16.08 21.96
C GLU A 37 8.32 15.23 20.96
N LYS A 38 8.24 13.92 21.20
CA LYS A 38 7.45 13.00 20.35
C LYS A 38 5.94 13.29 20.39
N LEU A 39 5.41 13.76 21.52
CA LEU A 39 3.99 14.10 21.65
C LEU A 39 3.63 15.39 20.92
N ILE A 40 4.57 16.34 20.84
CA ILE A 40 4.41 17.57 20.05
C ILE A 40 4.48 17.25 18.56
N ASP A 41 5.43 16.42 18.12
CA ASP A 41 5.57 16.02 16.71
C ASP A 41 4.31 15.31 16.19
N ILE A 42 3.76 14.36 16.96
CA ILE A 42 2.51 13.67 16.60
C ILE A 42 1.34 14.66 16.51
N GLN A 43 1.28 15.66 17.40
CA GLN A 43 0.24 16.69 17.35
C GLN A 43 0.42 17.66 16.18
N ILE A 44 1.65 17.99 15.78
CA ILE A 44 1.96 18.77 14.57
C ILE A 44 1.60 17.97 13.31
N ASP A 45 1.85 16.66 13.29
CA ASP A 45 1.46 15.78 12.19
C ASP A 45 -0.07 15.67 12.07
N ILE A 46 -0.78 15.57 13.20
CA ILE A 46 -2.25 15.57 13.21
C ILE A 46 -2.78 16.95 12.78
N LEU A 47 -2.28 18.06 13.32
CA LEU A 47 -2.71 19.40 12.92
C LEU A 47 -2.40 19.69 11.45
N SER A 48 -1.23 19.29 10.96
CA SER A 48 -0.87 19.46 9.56
C SER A 48 -1.73 18.58 8.63
N SER A 49 -2.18 17.41 9.09
CA SER A 49 -3.13 16.57 8.35
C SER A 49 -4.54 17.18 8.27
N TYR A 50 -5.00 17.89 9.31
CA TYR A 50 -6.30 18.54 9.35
C TYR A 50 -6.31 19.95 8.71
N LEU A 51 -5.19 20.67 8.75
CA LEU A 51 -5.03 21.99 8.14
C LEU A 51 -4.72 21.92 6.63
N GLN A 52 -4.51 20.72 6.09
CA GLN A 52 -4.38 20.42 4.65
C GLN A 52 -5.73 20.46 3.88
N ILE A 53 -6.67 21.32 4.27
CA ILE A 53 -7.80 21.72 3.42
C ILE A 53 -7.24 22.62 2.31
N GLY A 54 -6.66 22.00 1.28
CA GLY A 54 -6.17 22.68 0.07
C GLY A 54 -4.85 22.16 -0.51
N LYS A 55 -4.11 21.32 0.21
CA LYS A 55 -3.01 20.55 -0.36
C LYS A 55 -3.31 19.08 -0.10
N SER A 56 -3.78 18.42 -1.15
CA SER A 56 -3.88 16.97 -1.20
C SER A 56 -2.66 16.33 -0.56
N VAL A 57 -2.89 15.37 0.32
CA VAL A 57 -1.94 14.31 0.66
C VAL A 57 -1.61 13.58 -0.64
N ILE A 58 -0.76 14.18 -1.47
CA ILE A 58 -0.22 13.54 -2.67
C ILE A 58 0.97 12.74 -2.17
N ALA A 59 0.71 11.55 -1.62
CA ALA A 59 1.60 10.46 -1.98
C ALA A 59 1.62 10.46 -3.53
N PRO A 60 2.78 10.51 -4.19
CA PRO A 60 2.85 10.53 -5.65
C PRO A 60 1.92 9.43 -6.17
N LYS A 61 0.97 9.82 -7.04
CA LYS A 61 0.03 8.85 -7.61
C LYS A 61 0.88 7.83 -8.35
N PRO A 62 0.74 6.52 -8.06
CA PRO A 62 1.58 5.54 -8.70
C PRO A 62 1.32 5.56 -10.20
N GLU A 63 2.38 5.68 -10.98
CA GLU A 63 2.29 5.73 -12.43
C GLU A 63 2.13 4.31 -12.97
N SER A 64 1.18 4.12 -13.89
CA SER A 64 0.97 2.82 -14.52
C SER A 64 1.91 2.68 -15.70
N VAL A 65 2.72 1.62 -15.69
CA VAL A 65 3.76 1.41 -16.69
C VAL A 65 3.50 0.11 -17.43
N LYS A 66 3.73 0.12 -18.75
CA LYS A 66 3.57 -1.07 -19.60
C LYS A 66 4.72 -2.04 -19.35
N ILE A 67 4.38 -3.30 -19.09
CA ILE A 67 5.35 -4.38 -18.95
C ILE A 67 5.68 -4.92 -20.35
N ALA A 68 6.95 -4.88 -20.74
CA ALA A 68 7.42 -5.40 -22.02
C ALA A 68 7.43 -6.94 -22.06
N ASN A 69 7.81 -7.58 -20.94
CA ASN A 69 7.94 -9.04 -20.81
C ASN A 69 6.77 -9.71 -20.07
N LYS A 70 5.53 -9.43 -20.50
CA LYS A 70 4.32 -9.94 -19.81
C LYS A 70 4.30 -11.47 -19.63
N MET A 71 4.75 -12.22 -20.65
CA MET A 71 4.78 -13.69 -20.64
C MET A 71 5.69 -14.23 -19.54
N ASP A 72 6.93 -13.73 -19.48
CA ASP A 72 7.93 -14.16 -18.50
C ASP A 72 7.46 -13.87 -17.07
N VAL A 73 6.86 -12.68 -16.87
CA VAL A 73 6.32 -12.27 -15.56
C VAL A 73 5.15 -13.14 -15.16
N ALA A 74 4.23 -13.44 -16.08
CA ALA A 74 3.09 -14.30 -15.81
C ALA A 74 3.52 -15.72 -15.44
N GLN A 75 4.49 -16.30 -16.14
CA GLN A 75 5.03 -17.62 -15.80
C GLN A 75 5.68 -17.61 -14.42
N ALA A 76 6.50 -16.60 -14.11
CA ALA A 76 7.13 -16.50 -12.80
C ALA A 76 6.10 -16.30 -11.66
N LEU A 77 5.02 -15.55 -11.91
CA LEU A 77 3.91 -15.41 -10.97
C LEU A 77 3.15 -16.72 -10.80
N GLN A 78 2.92 -17.47 -11.89
CA GLN A 78 2.27 -18.78 -11.86
C GLN A 78 3.03 -19.76 -10.96
N GLU A 79 4.34 -19.90 -11.20
CA GLU A 79 5.22 -20.79 -10.43
C GLU A 79 5.30 -20.39 -8.95
N LYS A 80 5.45 -19.09 -8.66
CA LYS A 80 5.58 -18.58 -7.28
C LYS A 80 4.26 -18.60 -6.50
N ALA A 81 3.13 -18.36 -7.16
CA ALA A 81 1.82 -18.33 -6.54
C ALA A 81 1.12 -19.70 -6.51
N GLN A 82 1.71 -20.72 -7.14
CA GLN A 82 1.15 -22.08 -7.24
C GLN A 82 -0.28 -22.07 -7.80
N VAL A 83 -0.48 -21.35 -8.89
CA VAL A 83 -1.76 -21.23 -9.61
C VAL A 83 -1.63 -21.94 -10.97
N ASP A 84 -2.74 -22.29 -11.59
CA ASP A 84 -2.73 -23.03 -12.87
C ASP A 84 -2.56 -22.09 -14.07
N GLY A 85 -2.85 -20.80 -13.88
CA GLY A 85 -2.47 -19.75 -14.83
C GLY A 85 -2.73 -18.35 -14.33
N VAL A 86 -2.23 -17.37 -15.09
CA VAL A 86 -2.32 -15.94 -14.82
C VAL A 86 -2.85 -15.24 -16.07
N ASP A 87 -3.83 -14.36 -15.89
CA ASP A 87 -4.43 -13.60 -16.99
C ASP A 87 -3.54 -12.40 -17.38
N LEU A 88 -3.02 -12.44 -18.60
CA LEU A 88 -2.13 -11.43 -19.18
C LEU A 88 -2.78 -10.06 -19.42
N GLU A 89 -4.11 -10.03 -19.60
CA GLU A 89 -4.86 -8.79 -19.82
C GLU A 89 -4.98 -8.00 -18.51
N THR A 90 -5.11 -8.71 -17.39
CA THR A 90 -5.23 -8.13 -16.05
C THR A 90 -3.89 -7.75 -15.42
N LEU A 91 -2.78 -8.17 -16.04
CA LEU A 91 -1.43 -7.94 -15.58
C LEU A 91 -1.02 -6.48 -15.79
N ASN A 92 -0.91 -5.75 -14.68
CA ASN A 92 -0.52 -4.36 -14.62
C ASN A 92 0.66 -4.16 -13.68
N ALA A 93 1.55 -3.22 -14.03
CA ALA A 93 2.57 -2.70 -13.13
C ALA A 93 2.29 -1.24 -12.80
N THR A 94 2.58 -0.89 -11.56
CA THR A 94 2.59 0.49 -11.08
C THR A 94 3.87 0.77 -10.32
N THR A 95 4.40 1.99 -10.42
CA THR A 95 5.59 2.40 -9.67
C THR A 95 5.36 3.74 -8.97
N PHE A 96 6.06 3.94 -7.86
CA PHE A 96 6.17 5.23 -7.19
C PHE A 96 7.54 5.89 -7.45
N ASP A 97 8.45 5.15 -8.09
CA ASP A 97 9.80 5.63 -8.38
C ASP A 97 9.81 6.43 -9.68
N ASP A 98 10.76 7.36 -9.78
CA ASP A 98 10.95 8.15 -10.99
C ASP A 98 11.53 7.28 -12.11
N LEU A 99 10.89 7.32 -13.29
CA LEU A 99 11.24 6.57 -14.49
C LEU A 99 12.56 7.03 -15.12
N GLU A 100 13.13 8.15 -14.66
CA GLU A 100 14.48 8.59 -15.05
C GLU A 100 15.59 7.65 -14.54
N ASN A 101 15.30 6.78 -13.56
CA ASN A 101 16.27 5.81 -13.06
C ASN A 101 16.25 4.52 -13.90
N ASP A 102 17.43 3.99 -14.24
CA ASP A 102 17.58 2.73 -14.97
C ASP A 102 16.89 1.53 -14.27
N ARG A 103 16.77 1.57 -12.93
CA ARG A 103 16.15 0.52 -12.13
C ARG A 103 15.10 1.12 -11.19
N VAL A 104 13.89 0.61 -11.29
CA VAL A 104 12.73 1.05 -10.50
C VAL A 104 12.07 -0.12 -9.80
N ASN A 105 11.51 0.11 -8.63
CA ASN A 105 10.66 -0.86 -7.93
C ASN A 105 9.22 -0.74 -8.44
N VAL A 106 8.64 -1.88 -8.82
CA VAL A 106 7.28 -1.94 -9.37
C VAL A 106 6.40 -2.85 -8.54
N ASN A 107 5.14 -2.45 -8.40
CA ASN A 107 4.06 -3.25 -7.86
C ASN A 107 3.27 -3.85 -9.02
N ILE A 108 3.17 -5.17 -9.03
CA ILE A 108 2.53 -5.94 -10.07
C ILE A 108 1.21 -6.48 -9.50
N THR A 109 0.12 -6.26 -10.23
CA THR A 109 -1.20 -6.81 -9.92
C THR A 109 -1.66 -7.67 -11.08
N ALA A 110 -2.18 -8.86 -10.80
CA ALA A 110 -2.74 -9.76 -11.82
C ALA A 110 -3.84 -10.64 -11.24
N ILE A 111 -4.75 -11.09 -12.09
CA ILE A 111 -5.74 -12.12 -11.76
C ILE A 111 -5.19 -13.47 -12.20
N ALA A 112 -5.29 -14.47 -11.33
CA ALA A 112 -4.88 -15.84 -11.57
C ALA A 112 -6.03 -16.81 -11.35
N TYR A 113 -5.89 -18.00 -11.90
CA TYR A 113 -6.90 -19.04 -11.83
C TYR A 113 -6.34 -20.38 -11.37
N ARG A 114 -7.18 -21.15 -10.70
CA ARG A 114 -6.93 -22.55 -10.36
C ARG A 114 -8.11 -23.42 -10.79
N GLU A 115 -7.82 -24.42 -11.60
CA GLU A 115 -8.77 -25.41 -12.09
C GLU A 115 -8.79 -26.58 -11.11
N ASN A 116 -9.94 -26.80 -10.47
CA ASN A 116 -10.14 -28.01 -9.67
C ASN A 116 -10.63 -29.14 -10.57
N MET A 117 -9.70 -29.82 -11.27
CA MET A 117 -10.01 -31.10 -11.92
C MET A 117 -10.05 -32.19 -10.86
N THR A 118 -11.25 -32.67 -10.52
CA THR A 118 -11.39 -33.87 -9.68
C THR A 118 -11.65 -35.06 -10.59
N GLU A 119 -10.63 -35.88 -10.85
CA GLU A 119 -10.80 -37.15 -11.55
C GLU A 119 -11.38 -38.20 -10.60
N SER A 120 -12.70 -38.24 -10.49
CA SER A 120 -13.40 -39.37 -9.85
C SER A 120 -13.91 -40.28 -10.94
N THR A 121 -13.18 -41.38 -11.19
CA THR A 121 -13.55 -42.58 -11.95
C THR A 121 -14.86 -42.46 -12.75
N GLY A 122 -14.79 -41.85 -13.94
CA GLY A 122 -15.87 -41.89 -14.94
C GLY A 122 -16.72 -40.62 -15.10
N GLN A 123 -16.61 -39.62 -14.22
CA GLN A 123 -17.32 -38.35 -14.40
C GLN A 123 -16.35 -37.17 -14.32
N ILE A 124 -16.23 -36.42 -15.42
CA ILE A 124 -15.53 -35.14 -15.45
C ILE A 124 -16.48 -34.11 -14.84
N VAL A 125 -16.29 -33.79 -13.56
CA VAL A 125 -17.01 -32.69 -12.90
C VAL A 125 -16.17 -31.42 -13.07
N ILE A 126 -16.56 -30.56 -14.02
CA ILE A 126 -15.96 -29.24 -14.19
C ILE A 126 -16.53 -28.34 -13.09
N ARG A 127 -15.69 -28.01 -12.09
CA ARG A 127 -16.04 -27.03 -11.05
C ARG A 127 -15.73 -25.61 -11.55
N PRO A 128 -16.48 -24.59 -11.10
CA PRO A 128 -16.13 -23.20 -11.43
C PRO A 128 -14.68 -22.91 -11.02
N VAL A 129 -13.95 -22.28 -11.94
CA VAL A 129 -12.56 -21.89 -11.78
C VAL A 129 -12.44 -20.94 -10.59
N ALA A 130 -11.56 -21.28 -9.63
CA ALA A 130 -11.29 -20.37 -8.51
C ALA A 130 -10.39 -19.24 -9.00
N GLN A 131 -10.75 -17.99 -8.71
CA GLN A 131 -10.00 -16.81 -9.11
C GLN A 131 -9.25 -16.21 -7.93
N PHE A 132 -8.02 -15.76 -8.18
CA PHE A 132 -7.13 -15.19 -7.17
C PHE A 132 -6.59 -13.85 -7.66
N ALA A 133 -6.66 -12.83 -6.82
CA ALA A 133 -5.94 -11.58 -7.01
C ALA A 133 -4.52 -11.76 -6.45
N ILE A 134 -3.52 -11.58 -7.29
CA ILE A 134 -2.11 -11.62 -6.91
C ILE A 134 -1.58 -10.18 -6.90
N THR A 135 -0.96 -9.81 -5.78
CA THR A 135 -0.17 -8.60 -5.66
C THR A 135 1.27 -8.99 -5.38
N ALA A 136 2.20 -8.46 -6.17
CA ALA A 136 3.62 -8.75 -6.07
C ALA A 136 4.45 -7.46 -6.20
N THR A 137 5.71 -7.51 -5.78
CA THR A 137 6.70 -6.45 -5.99
C THR A 137 7.92 -7.02 -6.68
N ALA A 138 8.55 -6.25 -7.55
CA ALA A 138 9.74 -6.65 -8.29
C ALA A 138 10.59 -5.44 -8.70
N MET A 139 11.86 -5.67 -8.97
CA MET A 139 12.70 -4.69 -9.65
C MET A 139 12.45 -4.78 -11.16
N ALA A 140 12.35 -3.64 -11.82
CA ALA A 140 12.28 -3.55 -13.27
C ALA A 140 13.35 -2.60 -13.82
N THR A 141 13.74 -2.84 -15.06
CA THR A 141 14.63 -1.95 -15.83
C THR A 141 13.78 -1.12 -16.76
N VAL A 142 14.03 0.18 -16.82
CA VAL A 142 13.31 1.09 -17.73
C VAL A 142 13.86 0.92 -19.15
N GLU A 143 12.98 0.75 -20.13
CA GLU A 143 13.29 0.67 -21.56
C GLU A 143 12.45 1.71 -22.33
N ASP A 144 12.86 2.07 -23.55
CA ASP A 144 12.25 3.16 -24.34
C ASP A 144 10.72 3.04 -24.54
N ASN A 145 10.15 1.84 -24.39
CA ASN A 145 8.72 1.58 -24.62
C ASN A 145 8.04 0.84 -23.44
N GLY A 146 8.61 0.93 -22.24
CA GLY A 146 8.01 0.35 -21.03
C GLY A 146 9.04 -0.10 -20.01
N ILE A 147 8.66 -1.08 -19.19
CA ILE A 147 9.56 -1.67 -18.20
C ILE A 147 9.76 -3.15 -18.47
N ARG A 148 10.99 -3.61 -18.32
CA ARG A 148 11.34 -5.02 -18.30
C ARG A 148 11.51 -5.48 -16.86
N VAL A 149 10.58 -6.30 -16.39
CA VAL A 149 10.57 -6.80 -15.01
C VAL A 149 11.58 -7.92 -14.84
N ASP A 150 12.42 -7.86 -13.81
CA ASP A 150 13.33 -8.95 -13.44
C ASP A 150 12.58 -10.03 -12.66
N VAL A 151 12.26 -11.14 -13.37
CA VAL A 151 11.54 -12.30 -12.84
C VAL A 151 12.16 -12.92 -11.59
N LYS A 152 13.48 -12.80 -11.39
CA LYS A 152 14.15 -13.35 -10.19
C LYS A 152 13.83 -12.56 -8.93
N THR A 153 13.55 -11.26 -9.09
CA THR A 153 13.29 -10.33 -7.98
C THR A 153 11.83 -10.30 -7.54
N ILE A 154 10.94 -10.99 -8.26
CA ILE A 154 9.51 -11.05 -7.94
C ILE A 154 9.30 -11.66 -6.56
N LYS A 155 8.63 -10.89 -5.70
CA LYS A 155 8.15 -11.29 -4.37
C LYS A 155 6.64 -11.13 -4.31
N ILE A 156 5.95 -12.22 -3.99
CA ILE A 156 4.50 -12.18 -3.78
C ILE A 156 4.21 -11.52 -2.44
N LEU A 157 3.40 -10.47 -2.45
CA LEU A 157 2.95 -9.78 -1.24
C LEU A 157 1.65 -10.40 -0.71
N SER A 158 0.71 -10.69 -1.60
CA SER A 158 -0.57 -11.27 -1.24
C SER A 158 -1.18 -12.08 -2.36
N ILE A 159 -1.90 -13.15 -2.00
CA ILE A 159 -2.77 -13.92 -2.88
C ILE A 159 -4.14 -13.98 -2.20
N ILE A 160 -5.15 -13.38 -2.81
CA ILE A 160 -6.50 -13.27 -2.24
C ILE A 160 -7.47 -13.98 -3.16
N ARG A 161 -8.25 -14.93 -2.64
CA ARG A 161 -9.31 -15.57 -3.42
C ARG A 161 -10.47 -14.59 -3.60
N ILE A 162 -10.90 -14.41 -4.84
CA ILE A 162 -11.99 -13.50 -5.23
C ILE A 162 -13.29 -14.28 -5.48
N TYR A 163 -13.19 -15.46 -6.11
CA TYR A 163 -14.31 -16.35 -6.46
C TYR A 163 -13.92 -17.82 -6.26
#